data_AF-A0A7X8VMR1-F1
#
_entry.id   AF-A0A7X8VMR1-F1
#
_cell.length_a   1.000
_cell.length_b   1.000
_cell.length_c   1.000
_cell.angle_alpha   90.00
_cell.angle_beta   90.00
_cell.angle_gamma   90.00
#
_symmetry.space_group_name_H-M   'P 1'
#
loop_
_entity.id
_entity.type
_entity.pdbx_description
1 polymer ?
#
loop_
_entity_poly.entity_id
_entity_poly.type
_entity_poly.pdbx_seq_one_letter_code
_entity_poly.pdbx_strand_id
1 'polypeptide(L)'
;MDGVVTNTARIHATAWKALFDEIISSSAPEQSLFDVEEDYRAYVDGRAREAGVRSFLNAREINVPEGTPEDVAGTFTVHGLAKRKQGFLDEALDCEDVEVFPDTLRLLHRLREQGIPIALVTSSR
;
A
#
# COMPACT_ATOMS: atom_id res chain seq x y z
N MET A 1 8.18 -4.02 -8.07
CA MET A 1 8.72 -2.64 -8.21
C MET A 1 9.34 -2.27 -6.89
N ASP A 2 8.52 -2.16 -5.86
CA ASP A 2 8.89 -2.02 -4.46
C ASP A 2 9.79 -3.19 -4.02
N GLY A 3 10.83 -2.90 -3.23
CA GLY A 3 11.80 -3.88 -2.73
C GLY A 3 12.76 -4.46 -3.77
N VAL A 4 12.63 -4.06 -5.05
CA VAL A 4 13.49 -4.52 -6.14
C VAL A 4 14.13 -3.33 -6.85
N VAL A 5 13.31 -2.40 -7.35
CA VAL A 5 13.78 -1.20 -8.08
C VAL A 5 13.81 -0.01 -7.13
N THR A 6 12.82 0.13 -6.26
CA THR A 6 12.65 1.25 -5.34
C THR A 6 12.34 0.78 -3.93
N ASN A 7 12.73 1.54 -2.92
CA ASN A 7 12.38 1.30 -1.52
C ASN A 7 11.06 2.01 -1.12
N THR A 8 10.06 1.90 -1.98
CA THR A 8 8.72 2.49 -1.81
C THR A 8 7.86 1.72 -0.80
N ALA A 9 8.25 0.50 -0.42
CA ALA A 9 7.50 -0.34 0.51
C ALA A 9 7.26 0.37 1.85
N ARG A 10 8.25 1.10 2.37
CA ARG A 10 8.13 1.87 3.60
C ARG A 10 7.10 3.00 3.48
N ILE A 11 7.14 3.77 2.39
CA ILE A 11 6.18 4.85 2.11
C ILE A 11 4.75 4.28 2.04
N HIS A 12 4.60 3.14 1.36
CA HIS A 12 3.33 2.44 1.30
C HIS A 12 2.85 1.97 2.68
N ALA A 13 3.73 1.38 3.50
CA ALA A 13 3.41 0.94 4.85
C ALA A 13 2.97 2.11 5.74
N THR A 14 3.64 3.27 5.66
CA THR A 14 3.25 4.50 6.36
C THR A 14 1.82 4.94 5.98
N ALA A 15 1.51 4.97 4.69
CA ALA A 15 0.18 5.34 4.21
C ALA A 15 -0.92 4.36 4.67
N TRP A 16 -0.62 3.06 4.71
CA TRP A 16 -1.53 2.05 5.24
C TRP A 16 -1.73 2.19 6.75
N LYS A 17 -0.66 2.46 7.50
CA LYS A 17 -0.74 2.72 8.93
C LYS A 17 -1.66 3.88 9.23
N ALA A 18 -1.49 5.01 8.54
CA ALA A 18 -2.33 6.19 8.74
C ALA A 18 -3.83 5.86 8.55
N LEU A 19 -4.16 5.15 7.47
CA LEU A 19 -5.53 4.73 7.20
C LEU A 19 -6.09 3.80 8.28
N PHE A 20 -5.36 2.73 8.63
CA PHE A 20 -5.86 1.71 9.54
C PHE A 20 -5.89 2.19 10.98
N ASP A 21 -4.93 3.00 11.41
CA ASP A 21 -4.93 3.61 12.74
C ASP A 21 -6.14 4.53 12.92
N GLU A 22 -6.53 5.28 11.87
CA GLU A 22 -7.74 6.10 11.88
C GLU A 22 -9.01 5.25 12.05
N ILE A 23 -9.09 4.12 11.34
CA ILE A 23 -10.23 3.19 11.42
C ILE A 23 -10.30 2.51 12.79
N ILE A 24 -9.18 2.00 13.30
CA ILE A 24 -9.11 1.31 14.60
C ILE A 24 -9.49 2.29 15.71
N SER A 25 -8.91 3.50 15.71
CA SER A 25 -9.19 4.51 16.74
C SER A 25 -10.66 4.93 16.78
N SER A 26 -11.38 4.85 15.65
CA SER A 26 -12.80 5.22 15.56
C SER A 26 -13.77 4.06 15.78
N SER A 27 -13.42 2.86 15.33
CA SER A 27 -14.35 1.72 15.22
C SER A 27 -14.05 0.58 16.19
N ALA A 28 -12.81 0.48 16.68
CA ALA A 28 -12.34 -0.58 17.60
C ALA A 28 -11.17 -0.08 18.48
N PRO A 29 -11.36 1.00 19.28
CA PRO A 29 -10.28 1.68 20.00
C PRO A 29 -9.57 0.81 21.05
N GLU A 30 -10.19 -0.30 21.45
CA GLU A 30 -9.61 -1.32 22.33
C GLU A 30 -8.60 -2.24 21.64
N GLN A 31 -8.61 -2.31 20.31
CA GLN A 31 -7.66 -3.12 19.54
C GLN A 31 -6.32 -2.38 19.36
N SER A 32 -5.25 -3.15 19.17
CA SER A 32 -3.94 -2.59 18.84
C SER A 32 -3.99 -1.87 17.49
N LEU A 33 -3.28 -0.75 17.39
CA LEU A 33 -3.02 -0.05 16.12
C LEU A 33 -2.30 -0.95 15.11
N PHE A 34 -2.28 -0.51 13.84
CA PHE A 34 -1.66 -1.23 12.74
C PHE A 34 -0.14 -1.32 12.91
N ASP A 35 0.39 -2.54 12.84
CA ASP A 35 1.83 -2.78 12.83
C ASP A 35 2.38 -2.68 11.40
N VAL A 36 3.30 -1.73 11.18
CA VAL A 36 3.86 -1.45 9.84
C VAL A 36 4.72 -2.57 9.27
N GLU A 37 5.18 -3.50 10.09
CA GLU A 37 6.00 -4.62 9.65
C GLU A 37 5.17 -5.90 9.60
N GLU A 38 4.55 -6.30 10.71
CA GLU A 38 3.85 -7.58 10.83
C GLU A 38 2.50 -7.57 10.09
N ASP A 39 1.65 -6.58 10.36
CA ASP A 39 0.33 -6.50 9.73
C ASP A 39 0.46 -6.17 8.23
N TYR A 40 1.41 -5.29 7.87
CA TYR A 40 1.68 -4.98 6.46
C TYR A 40 2.06 -6.23 5.67
N ARG A 41 3.04 -6.99 6.15
CA ARG A 41 3.50 -8.20 5.46
C ARG A 41 2.43 -9.29 5.40
N ALA A 42 1.64 -9.44 6.46
CA ALA A 42 0.61 -10.47 6.52
C ALA A 42 -0.59 -10.18 5.62
N TYR A 43 -1.06 -8.93 5.60
CA TYR A 43 -2.38 -8.61 5.07
C TYR A 43 -2.38 -7.72 3.82
N VAL A 44 -1.28 -7.02 3.55
CA VAL A 44 -1.26 -5.94 2.55
C VAL A 44 -0.22 -6.16 1.47
N ASP A 45 0.99 -6.58 1.83
CA ASP A 45 2.11 -6.67 0.91
C ASP A 45 1.80 -7.57 -0.29
N GLY A 46 2.14 -7.09 -1.49
CA GLY A 46 1.86 -7.75 -2.76
C GLY A 46 0.40 -7.79 -3.19
N ARG A 47 -0.56 -7.32 -2.38
CA ARG A 47 -2.00 -7.37 -2.71
C ARG A 47 -2.48 -6.08 -3.38
N ALA A 48 -3.58 -6.19 -4.14
CA ALA A 48 -4.32 -5.02 -4.61
C ALA A 48 -4.88 -4.23 -3.42
N ARG A 49 -5.11 -2.91 -3.57
CA ARG A 49 -5.53 -2.04 -2.46
C ARG A 49 -6.80 -2.53 -1.78
N GLU A 50 -7.83 -2.78 -2.57
CA GLU A 50 -9.13 -3.27 -2.11
C GLU A 50 -8.98 -4.61 -1.39
N ALA A 51 -8.08 -5.47 -1.88
CA ALA A 51 -7.76 -6.74 -1.22
C ALA A 51 -7.01 -6.54 0.11
N GLY A 52 -6.14 -5.53 0.21
CA GLY A 52 -5.47 -5.15 1.45
C GLY A 52 -6.44 -4.63 2.51
N VAL A 53 -7.33 -3.69 2.13
CA VAL A 53 -8.41 -3.20 3.03
C VAL A 53 -9.23 -4.36 3.55
N ARG A 54 -9.75 -5.21 2.64
CA ARG A 54 -10.59 -6.35 3.01
C ARG A 54 -9.84 -7.33 3.91
N SER A 55 -8.59 -7.66 3.58
CA SER A 55 -7.83 -8.64 4.34
C SER A 55 -7.56 -8.17 5.76
N PHE A 56 -7.12 -6.93 5.94
CA PHE A 56 -6.78 -6.43 7.26
C PHE A 56 -8.02 -6.23 8.13
N LEU A 57 -9.06 -5.57 7.60
CA LEU A 57 -10.26 -5.28 8.39
C LEU A 57 -11.02 -6.57 8.77
N ASN A 58 -11.08 -7.56 7.87
CA ASN A 58 -11.65 -8.86 8.21
C ASN A 58 -10.83 -9.59 9.30
N ALA A 59 -9.50 -9.48 9.27
CA ALA A 59 -8.64 -10.08 10.32
C ALA A 59 -8.83 -9.42 11.69
N ARG A 60 -9.32 -8.17 11.71
CA ARG A 60 -9.69 -7.41 12.91
C ARG A 60 -11.18 -7.51 13.26
N GLU A 61 -11.93 -8.37 12.56
CA GLU A 61 -13.39 -8.55 12.70
C GLU A 61 -14.21 -7.27 12.43
N ILE A 62 -13.63 -6.31 11.70
CA ILE A 62 -14.28 -5.07 11.28
C ILE A 62 -14.92 -5.31 9.91
N ASN A 63 -16.24 -5.46 9.91
CA ASN A 63 -17.00 -5.66 8.68
C ASN A 63 -17.18 -4.34 7.92
N VAL A 64 -16.68 -4.30 6.69
CA VAL A 64 -16.83 -3.15 5.79
C VAL A 64 -17.54 -3.60 4.52
N PRO A 65 -18.63 -2.91 4.11
CA PRO A 65 -19.28 -3.21 2.84
C PRO A 65 -18.34 -2.97 1.66
N GLU A 66 -18.49 -3.73 0.58
CA GLU A 66 -17.64 -3.60 -0.60
C GLU A 66 -17.72 -2.18 -1.20
N GLY A 67 -18.93 -1.63 -1.27
CA GLY A 67 -19.19 -0.32 -1.88
C GLY A 67 -19.11 -0.38 -3.40
N THR A 68 -18.80 0.77 -4.02
CA THR A 68 -18.72 0.93 -5.47
C THR A 68 -17.51 1.77 -5.88
N PRO A 69 -17.00 1.63 -7.13
CA PRO A 69 -15.98 2.51 -7.67
C PRO A 69 -16.35 3.99 -7.66
N GLU A 70 -17.62 4.35 -7.55
CA GLU A 70 -18.13 5.71 -7.46
C GLU A 70 -18.04 6.32 -6.06
N ASP A 71 -17.78 5.50 -5.03
CA ASP A 71 -17.73 5.95 -3.64
C ASP A 71 -16.69 7.04 -3.43
N VAL A 72 -17.00 8.01 -2.57
CA VAL A 72 -16.08 9.11 -2.26
C VAL A 72 -14.94 8.59 -1.37
N ALA A 73 -13.76 9.20 -1.49
CA ALA A 73 -12.64 8.87 -0.63
C ALA A 73 -13.02 9.04 0.85
N GLY A 74 -12.83 7.98 1.64
CA GLY A 74 -13.18 7.94 3.06
C GLY A 74 -14.63 7.54 3.36
N THR A 75 -15.46 7.24 2.36
CA THR A 75 -16.66 6.44 2.60
C THR A 75 -16.25 5.12 3.24
N PHE A 76 -17.00 4.68 4.26
CA PHE A 76 -16.71 3.45 5.02
C PHE A 76 -17.11 2.20 4.22
N THR A 77 -16.45 2.02 3.08
CA THR A 77 -16.56 0.92 2.13
C THR A 77 -15.16 0.52 1.69
N VAL A 78 -14.98 -0.69 1.14
CA VAL A 78 -13.68 -1.13 0.63
C VAL A 78 -13.15 -0.17 -0.43
N HIS A 79 -14.00 0.25 -1.37
CA HIS A 79 -13.63 1.22 -2.41
C HIS A 79 -13.32 2.61 -1.85
N GLY A 80 -14.14 3.14 -0.92
CA GLY A 80 -13.93 4.45 -0.32
C GLY A 80 -12.64 4.53 0.51
N LEU A 81 -12.32 3.47 1.26
CA LEU A 81 -11.09 3.38 2.06
C LEU A 81 -9.85 3.17 1.18
N ALA A 82 -9.95 2.35 0.12
CA ALA A 82 -8.86 2.20 -0.85
C ALA A 82 -8.51 3.53 -1.53
N LYS A 83 -9.52 4.37 -1.83
CA LYS A 83 -9.30 5.75 -2.31
C LYS A 83 -8.68 6.65 -1.26
N ARG A 84 -9.13 6.57 0.01
CA ARG A 84 -8.54 7.35 1.12
C ARG A 84 -7.06 7.03 1.31
N LYS A 85 -6.66 5.77 1.18
CA LYS A 85 -5.26 5.32 1.19
C LYS A 85 -4.40 6.07 0.17
N GLN A 86 -4.95 6.37 -1.01
CA GLN A 86 -4.22 7.07 -2.05
C GLN A 86 -3.83 8.48 -1.60
N GLY A 87 -4.74 9.21 -0.94
CA GLY A 87 -4.42 10.52 -0.36
C GLY A 87 -3.27 10.45 0.64
N PHE A 88 -3.27 9.46 1.55
CA PHE A 88 -2.15 9.27 2.48
C PHE A 88 -0.84 8.87 1.79
N LEU A 89 -0.91 8.17 0.64
CA LEU A 89 0.28 7.86 -0.14
C LEU A 89 0.85 9.12 -0.79
N ASP A 90 -0.01 9.95 -1.36
CA ASP A 90 0.39 11.21 -1.99
C ASP A 90 1.04 12.14 -0.96
N GLU A 91 0.42 12.29 0.23
CA GLU A 91 1.00 13.04 1.35
C GLU A 91 2.36 12.49 1.80
N ALA A 92 2.52 11.16 1.84
CA ALA A 92 3.78 10.53 2.22
C ALA A 92 4.87 10.72 1.15
N LEU A 93 4.50 10.69 -0.13
CA LEU A 93 5.43 10.93 -1.25
C LEU A 93 5.89 12.39 -1.32
N ASP A 94 5.05 13.35 -0.91
CA ASP A 94 5.44 14.75 -0.81
C ASP A 94 6.46 15.00 0.32
N CYS A 95 6.52 14.09 1.31
CA CYS A 95 7.38 14.21 2.48
C CYS A 95 8.67 13.38 2.40
N GLU A 96 8.66 12.22 1.72
CA GLU A 96 9.77 11.26 1.68
C GLU A 96 10.34 11.06 0.27
N ASP A 97 11.67 11.20 0.12
CA ASP A 97 12.36 10.87 -1.13
C ASP A 97 12.30 9.37 -1.41
N VAL A 98 11.94 9.01 -2.65
CA VAL A 98 11.94 7.60 -3.09
C VAL A 98 13.37 7.15 -3.37
N GLU A 99 13.90 6.30 -2.49
CA GLU A 99 15.21 5.66 -2.70
C GLU A 99 15.14 4.62 -3.82
N VAL A 100 16.09 4.69 -4.77
CA VAL A 100 16.25 3.71 -5.85
C VAL A 100 17.43 2.80 -5.54
N PHE A 101 17.28 1.50 -5.74
CA PHE A 101 18.39 0.55 -5.53
C PHE A 101 19.43 0.68 -6.66
N PRO A 102 20.67 1.16 -6.36
CA PRO A 102 21.67 1.43 -7.40
C PRO A 102 22.10 0.18 -8.17
N ASP A 103 22.07 -0.97 -7.50
CA ASP A 103 22.45 -2.26 -8.08
C ASP A 103 21.45 -2.76 -9.11
N THR A 104 20.15 -2.57 -8.82
CA THR A 104 19.08 -2.88 -9.78
C THR A 104 19.16 -1.97 -10.99
N LEU A 105 19.42 -0.67 -10.80
CA LEU A 105 19.67 0.26 -11.92
C LEU A 105 20.82 -0.21 -12.82
N ARG A 106 21.97 -0.57 -12.23
CA ARG A 106 23.12 -1.10 -12.97
C ARG A 106 22.78 -2.35 -13.78
N LEU A 107 21.99 -3.26 -13.21
CA LEU A 107 21.54 -4.47 -13.92
C LEU A 107 20.64 -4.11 -15.12
N LEU A 108 19.66 -3.24 -14.91
CA LEU A 108 18.73 -2.80 -15.96
C LEU A 108 19.47 -2.13 -17.13
N HIS A 109 20.49 -1.32 -16.84
CA HIS A 109 21.34 -0.71 -17.87
C HIS A 109 22.06 -1.76 -18.72
N ARG A 110 22.71 -2.76 -18.09
CA ARG A 110 23.42 -3.82 -18.82
C ARG A 110 22.49 -4.67 -19.69
N LEU A 111 21.32 -5.04 -19.17
CA LEU A 111 20.34 -5.82 -19.92
C LEU A 111 19.87 -5.05 -21.16
N ARG A 112 19.66 -3.74 -21.03
CA ARG A 112 19.29 -2.86 -22.15
C ARG A 112 20.39 -2.75 -23.19
N GLU A 113 21.65 -2.58 -22.77
CA GLU A 113 22.81 -2.54 -23.66
C GLU A 113 22.98 -3.84 -24.48
N GLN A 114 22.54 -4.97 -23.93
CA GLN A 114 22.56 -6.28 -24.59
C GLN A 114 21.31 -6.56 -25.45
N GLY A 115 20.38 -5.62 -25.56
CA GLY A 115 19.15 -5.80 -26.34
C GLY A 115 18.15 -6.77 -25.71
N ILE A 116 18.28 -7.07 -24.41
CA ILE A 116 17.37 -7.96 -23.68
C ILE A 116 16.10 -7.18 -23.30
N PRO A 117 14.90 -7.67 -23.67
CA PRO A 117 13.65 -7.02 -23.27
C PRO A 117 13.44 -7.04 -21.74
N ILE A 118 12.93 -5.93 -21.20
CA ILE A 118 12.69 -5.75 -19.76
C ILE A 118 11.23 -5.33 -19.57
N ALA A 119 10.56 -5.91 -18.58
CA ALA A 119 9.20 -5.53 -18.17
C ALA A 119 9.14 -5.31 -16.65
N LEU A 120 8.32 -4.35 -16.23
CA LEU A 120 8.00 -4.11 -14.82
C LEU A 120 6.59 -4.60 -14.53
N VAL A 121 6.46 -5.54 -13.58
CA VAL A 121 5.16 -6.06 -13.14
C VAL A 121 4.97 -5.63 -11.68
N THR A 122 3.85 -4.98 -11.40
CA THR A 122 3.52 -4.43 -10.08
C THR A 122 2.01 -4.52 -9.83
N SER A 123 1.63 -4.73 -8.57
CA SER A 123 0.23 -4.63 -8.11
C SER A 123 -0.15 -3.20 -7.69
N SER A 124 0.82 -2.31 -7.61
CA SER A 124 0.62 -0.87 -7.38
C SER A 124 0.10 -0.20 -8.66
N ARG A 125 -1.00 0.56 -8.57
CA ARG A 125 -1.64 1.26 -9.71
C ARG A 125 -1.70 2.75 -9.50
#